data_AF-A0A081C4T6-F1
#
_entry.id   AF-A0A081C4T6-F1
#
_cell.length_a   1.000
_cell.length_b   1.000
_cell.length_c   1.000
_cell.angle_alpha   90.00
_cell.angle_beta   90.00
_cell.angle_gamma   90.00
#
_symmetry.space_group_name_H-M   'P 1'
#
loop_
_entity.id
_entity.type
_entity.pdbx_description
1 polymer ?
#
loop_
_entity_poly.entity_id
_entity_poly.type
_entity_poly.pdbx_seq_one_letter_code
_entity_poly.pdbx_strand_id
1 'polypeptide(L)'
;MQEIKPFSPQDCINFVKTHLNEIKDGKYSIVVDPAWIPELPQEIISLLPHYSWISKKNIAKTSQDAQILRMLATEAKLQDTNIVPELAVSIAKNKYTPLDILKNLSKHENIYVLRAIASNPNTPSEILENFARYNDNELRQSVARNPNTPERILIGLATDHIDDVRRCVLSNSNISVNVLKTLLNDETRFERTTIAIKAAEELYKQGIITTRYKEYQQSKEEKERYTIEQKRLKEEEENEEKRKRKDKTFKSMLIVGVIWAIMPGSIILFIIKLIWGIDAVIMAIVAWFIIVMIWASLVAQEES
;
A
#
# COMPACT_ATOMS: atom_id res chain seq x y z
N MET A 1 -24.67 -25.65 21.05
CA MET A 1 -23.99 -26.23 19.89
C MET A 1 -22.50 -26.25 20.17
N GLN A 2 -21.89 -27.42 20.24
CA GLN A 2 -20.45 -27.60 20.50
C GLN A 2 -19.69 -27.63 19.18
N GLU A 3 -18.66 -26.79 19.04
CA GLU A 3 -17.81 -26.82 17.85
C GLU A 3 -16.85 -28.01 17.90
N ILE A 4 -16.79 -28.76 16.79
CA ILE A 4 -15.88 -29.88 16.62
C ILE A 4 -14.95 -29.55 15.47
N LYS A 5 -13.65 -29.62 15.75
CA LYS A 5 -12.57 -29.43 14.78
C LYS A 5 -11.85 -30.76 14.64
N PRO A 6 -12.22 -31.59 13.66
CA PRO A 6 -11.51 -32.82 13.39
C PRO A 6 -10.03 -32.53 13.08
N PHE A 7 -9.17 -33.53 13.19
CA PHE A 7 -7.72 -33.37 12.92
C PHE A 7 -7.31 -33.81 11.51
N SER A 8 -8.18 -34.58 10.82
CA SER A 8 -7.94 -35.10 9.48
C SER A 8 -9.25 -35.34 8.73
N PRO A 9 -9.22 -35.52 7.39
CA PRO A 9 -10.40 -35.93 6.62
C PRO A 9 -11.03 -37.22 7.16
N GLN A 10 -10.20 -38.23 7.48
CA GLN A 10 -10.69 -39.51 8.00
C GLN A 10 -11.33 -39.38 9.38
N ASP A 11 -10.76 -38.54 10.24
CA ASP A 11 -11.33 -38.22 11.56
C ASP A 11 -12.70 -37.53 11.41
N CYS A 12 -12.81 -36.59 10.47
CA CYS A 12 -14.09 -35.96 10.14
C CYS A 12 -15.13 -36.99 9.68
N ILE A 13 -14.74 -37.90 8.78
CA ILE A 13 -15.63 -38.95 8.27
C ILE A 13 -16.11 -39.85 9.41
N ASN A 14 -15.20 -40.29 10.28
CA ASN A 14 -15.52 -41.16 11.39
C ASN A 14 -16.43 -40.46 12.41
N PHE A 15 -16.14 -39.20 12.73
CA PHE A 15 -16.96 -38.41 13.64
C PHE A 15 -18.39 -38.21 13.12
N VAL A 16 -18.54 -37.82 11.85
CA VAL A 16 -19.85 -37.61 11.21
C VAL A 16 -20.67 -38.90 11.23
N LYS A 17 -20.05 -40.05 10.92
CA LYS A 17 -20.74 -41.35 10.94
C LYS A 17 -21.17 -41.77 12.35
N THR A 18 -20.34 -41.49 13.35
CA THR A 18 -20.59 -41.91 14.74
C THR A 18 -21.66 -41.03 15.40
N HIS A 19 -21.65 -39.73 15.14
CA HIS A 19 -22.49 -38.73 15.80
C HIS A 19 -23.63 -38.21 14.90
N LEU A 20 -24.03 -38.97 13.88
CA LEU A 20 -24.97 -38.51 12.85
C LEU A 20 -26.28 -37.95 13.41
N ASN A 21 -26.90 -38.64 14.36
CA ASN A 21 -28.16 -38.20 14.96
C ASN A 21 -27.98 -36.93 15.79
N GLU A 22 -26.89 -36.86 16.56
CA GLU A 22 -26.57 -35.70 17.38
C GLU A 22 -26.23 -34.45 16.54
N ILE A 23 -25.63 -34.65 15.37
CA ILE A 23 -25.41 -33.58 14.38
C ILE A 23 -26.76 -33.10 13.82
N LYS A 24 -27.67 -34.02 13.48
CA LYS A 24 -29.02 -33.68 13.01
C LYS A 24 -29.83 -32.91 14.05
N ASP A 25 -29.63 -33.23 15.32
CA ASP A 25 -30.25 -32.54 16.46
C ASP A 25 -29.56 -31.20 16.80
N GLY A 26 -28.54 -30.80 16.03
CA GLY A 26 -27.82 -29.52 16.21
C GLY A 26 -26.90 -29.47 17.42
N LYS A 27 -26.56 -30.62 18.01
CA LYS A 27 -25.66 -30.70 19.17
C LYS A 27 -24.24 -30.27 18.80
N TYR A 28 -23.79 -30.62 17.59
CA TYR A 28 -22.43 -30.34 17.09
C TYR A 28 -22.43 -29.44 15.86
N SER A 29 -21.46 -28.52 15.80
CA SER A 29 -21.10 -27.77 14.58
C SER A 29 -19.71 -28.21 14.15
N ILE A 30 -19.64 -28.93 13.03
CA ILE A 30 -18.38 -29.46 12.53
C ILE A 30 -17.70 -28.38 11.68
N VAL A 31 -16.43 -28.11 11.97
CA VAL A 31 -15.59 -27.21 11.18
C VAL A 31 -14.73 -28.06 10.27
N VAL A 32 -15.09 -28.12 8.99
CA VAL A 32 -14.28 -28.80 7.98
C VAL A 32 -13.23 -27.87 7.44
N ASP A 33 -11.97 -28.33 7.43
CA ASP A 33 -10.90 -27.63 6.74
C ASP A 33 -11.20 -27.61 5.23
N PRO A 34 -11.17 -26.44 4.57
CA PRO A 34 -11.45 -26.36 3.14
C PRO A 34 -10.57 -27.25 2.26
N ALA A 35 -9.35 -27.58 2.70
CA ALA A 35 -8.43 -28.48 1.99
C ALA A 35 -8.95 -29.91 1.88
N TRP A 36 -9.83 -30.35 2.79
CA TRP A 36 -10.32 -31.73 2.83
C TRP A 36 -11.51 -31.98 1.92
N ILE A 37 -12.15 -30.93 1.42
CA ILE A 37 -13.39 -31.05 0.63
C ILE A 37 -13.25 -31.99 -0.59
N PRO A 38 -12.12 -32.00 -1.33
CA PRO A 38 -11.92 -32.97 -2.41
C PRO A 38 -11.81 -34.43 -1.94
N GLU A 39 -11.44 -34.66 -0.69
CA GLU A 39 -11.19 -35.99 -0.11
C GLU A 39 -12.42 -36.55 0.63
N LEU A 40 -13.39 -35.70 0.96
CA LEU A 40 -14.58 -36.12 1.69
C LEU A 40 -15.60 -36.82 0.76
N PRO A 41 -16.29 -37.87 1.26
CA PRO A 41 -17.41 -38.48 0.55
C PRO A 41 -18.52 -37.48 0.24
N GLN A 42 -19.12 -37.58 -0.95
CA GLN A 42 -20.21 -36.71 -1.40
C GLN A 42 -21.40 -36.69 -0.43
N GLU A 43 -21.71 -37.83 0.19
CA GLU A 43 -22.74 -37.94 1.23
C GLU A 43 -22.50 -36.98 2.39
N ILE A 44 -21.25 -36.86 2.84
CA ILE A 44 -20.86 -35.97 3.94
C ILE A 44 -20.85 -34.51 3.49
N ILE A 45 -20.37 -34.22 2.28
CA ILE A 45 -20.38 -32.87 1.71
C ILE A 45 -21.81 -32.36 1.54
N SER A 46 -22.77 -33.23 1.19
CA SER A 46 -24.18 -32.85 1.09
C SER A 46 -24.83 -32.64 2.47
N LEU A 47 -24.44 -33.42 3.47
CA LEU A 47 -25.03 -33.38 4.81
C LEU A 47 -24.56 -32.19 5.65
N LEU A 48 -23.25 -31.94 5.69
CA LEU A 48 -22.62 -30.95 6.58
C LEU A 48 -23.19 -29.52 6.45
N PRO A 49 -23.49 -29.01 5.23
CA PRO A 49 -24.10 -27.70 5.05
C PRO A 49 -25.41 -27.47 5.79
N HIS A 50 -26.20 -28.52 6.02
CA HIS A 50 -27.50 -28.39 6.68
C HIS A 50 -27.38 -28.14 8.18
N TYR A 51 -26.30 -28.66 8.80
CA TYR A 51 -26.17 -28.72 10.26
C TYR A 51 -24.96 -27.96 10.80
N SER A 52 -24.09 -27.43 9.93
CA SER A 52 -22.97 -26.58 10.32
C SER A 52 -22.85 -25.38 9.39
N TRP A 53 -23.09 -24.19 9.95
CA TRP A 53 -22.89 -22.92 9.25
C TRP A 53 -21.46 -22.74 8.74
N ILE A 54 -20.48 -23.13 9.54
CA ILE A 54 -19.06 -22.95 9.22
C ILE A 54 -18.67 -23.87 8.06
N SER A 55 -19.10 -25.13 8.09
CA SER A 55 -18.91 -26.05 6.97
C SER A 55 -19.66 -25.58 5.72
N LYS A 56 -20.89 -25.09 5.85
CA LYS A 56 -21.66 -24.49 4.75
C LYS A 56 -20.88 -23.40 4.02
N LYS A 57 -20.29 -22.47 4.79
CA LYS A 57 -19.47 -21.37 4.26
C LYS A 57 -18.17 -21.85 3.63
N ASN A 58 -17.48 -22.82 4.24
CA ASN A 58 -16.23 -23.35 3.70
C ASN A 58 -16.46 -24.12 2.40
N ILE A 59 -17.50 -24.95 2.36
CA ILE A 59 -17.91 -25.69 1.15
C ILE A 59 -18.30 -24.72 0.03
N ALA A 60 -19.05 -23.66 0.33
CA ALA A 60 -19.37 -22.64 -0.68
C ALA A 60 -18.13 -21.99 -1.30
N LYS A 61 -17.06 -21.77 -0.53
CA LYS A 61 -15.83 -21.10 -1.00
C LYS A 61 -14.97 -21.97 -1.90
N THR A 62 -14.90 -23.27 -1.65
CA THR A 62 -13.92 -24.16 -2.32
C THR A 62 -14.53 -25.22 -3.20
N SER A 63 -15.84 -25.49 -3.09
CA SER A 63 -16.50 -26.48 -3.93
C SER A 63 -16.32 -26.16 -5.40
N GLN A 64 -15.93 -27.17 -6.17
CA GLN A 64 -15.88 -27.12 -7.64
C GLN A 64 -17.16 -27.67 -8.26
N ASP A 65 -18.04 -28.24 -7.44
CA ASP A 65 -19.29 -28.84 -7.88
C ASP A 65 -20.41 -27.80 -7.93
N ALA A 66 -20.86 -27.53 -9.16
CA ALA A 66 -21.97 -26.65 -9.47
C ALA A 66 -23.29 -27.08 -8.77
N GLN A 67 -23.55 -28.37 -8.62
CA GLN A 67 -24.77 -28.88 -7.98
C GLN A 67 -24.77 -28.61 -6.48
N ILE A 68 -23.64 -28.79 -5.82
CA ILE A 68 -23.49 -28.40 -4.41
C ILE A 68 -23.73 -26.90 -4.26
N LEU A 69 -23.15 -26.05 -5.12
CA LEU A 69 -23.37 -24.60 -5.05
C LEU A 69 -24.85 -24.22 -5.29
N ARG A 70 -25.56 -24.92 -6.18
CA ARG A 70 -27.01 -24.76 -6.39
C ARG A 70 -27.83 -25.17 -5.16
N MET A 71 -27.50 -26.31 -4.55
CA MET A 71 -28.13 -26.81 -3.35
C MET A 71 -27.99 -25.79 -2.20
N LEU A 72 -26.76 -25.33 -1.96
CA LEU A 72 -26.45 -24.31 -0.95
C LEU A 72 -27.22 -23.00 -1.18
N ALA A 73 -27.29 -22.57 -2.44
CA ALA A 73 -28.02 -21.39 -2.86
C ALA A 73 -29.54 -21.53 -2.66
N THR A 74 -30.10 -22.70 -2.93
CA THR A 74 -31.54 -22.97 -2.82
C THR A 74 -31.97 -23.05 -1.36
N GLU A 75 -31.23 -23.79 -0.53
CA GLU A 75 -31.50 -23.90 0.91
C GLU A 75 -31.42 -22.57 1.64
N ALA A 76 -30.46 -21.73 1.24
CA ALA A 76 -30.30 -20.43 1.86
C ALA A 76 -31.48 -19.52 1.56
N LYS A 77 -32.34 -19.82 0.57
CA LYS A 77 -33.43 -18.96 0.09
C LYS A 77 -32.97 -17.57 -0.31
N LEU A 78 -31.84 -17.43 -1.03
CA LEU A 78 -31.06 -16.20 -1.38
C LEU A 78 -31.79 -14.88 -1.71
N GLN A 79 -33.12 -14.86 -1.82
CA GLN A 79 -34.00 -13.69 -1.89
C GLN A 79 -34.41 -13.15 -0.51
N ASP A 80 -34.25 -13.91 0.57
CA ASP A 80 -34.63 -13.52 1.93
C ASP A 80 -33.57 -12.57 2.52
N THR A 81 -33.97 -11.34 2.84
CA THR A 81 -33.08 -10.29 3.35
C THR A 81 -32.46 -10.63 4.71
N ASN A 82 -32.94 -11.68 5.38
CA ASN A 82 -32.39 -12.21 6.63
C ASN A 82 -31.21 -13.18 6.44
N ILE A 83 -30.82 -13.48 5.19
CA ILE A 83 -29.69 -14.37 4.92
C ILE A 83 -28.40 -13.68 5.25
N VAL A 84 -27.52 -14.40 5.96
CA VAL A 84 -26.19 -13.93 6.29
C VAL A 84 -25.46 -13.59 4.98
N PRO A 85 -25.16 -12.31 4.70
CA PRO A 85 -24.57 -11.88 3.42
C PRO A 85 -23.28 -12.63 3.09
N GLU A 86 -22.60 -13.15 4.11
CA GLU A 86 -21.36 -13.90 4.00
C GLU A 86 -21.45 -15.18 3.17
N LEU A 87 -22.56 -15.95 3.24
CA LEU A 87 -22.70 -17.15 2.42
C LEU A 87 -22.98 -16.78 0.97
N ALA A 88 -23.88 -15.81 0.74
CA ALA A 88 -24.15 -15.28 -0.59
C ALA A 88 -22.86 -14.74 -1.25
N VAL A 89 -22.04 -14.00 -0.50
CA VAL A 89 -20.71 -13.53 -0.95
C VAL A 89 -19.77 -14.71 -1.27
N SER A 90 -19.77 -15.76 -0.43
CA SER A 90 -18.91 -16.93 -0.64
C SER A 90 -19.28 -17.69 -1.90
N ILE A 91 -20.58 -17.90 -2.14
CA ILE A 91 -21.11 -18.49 -3.37
C ILE A 91 -20.80 -17.56 -4.55
N ALA A 92 -21.12 -16.26 -4.47
CA ALA A 92 -20.89 -15.33 -5.56
C ALA A 92 -19.41 -15.22 -5.97
N LYS A 93 -18.46 -15.28 -5.03
CA LYS A 93 -17.01 -15.23 -5.35
C LYS A 93 -16.47 -16.52 -5.95
N ASN A 94 -17.14 -17.66 -5.77
CA ASN A 94 -16.64 -18.92 -6.27
C ASN A 94 -16.72 -18.97 -7.81
N LYS A 95 -15.58 -19.18 -8.46
CA LYS A 95 -15.50 -19.22 -9.93
C LYS A 95 -16.35 -20.33 -10.56
N TYR A 96 -16.70 -21.38 -9.84
CA TYR A 96 -17.55 -22.48 -10.34
C TYR A 96 -19.05 -22.21 -10.14
N THR A 97 -19.42 -21.04 -9.63
CA THR A 97 -20.82 -20.68 -9.40
C THR A 97 -21.59 -20.60 -10.71
N PRO A 98 -22.70 -21.34 -10.83
CA PRO A 98 -23.48 -21.34 -12.07
C PRO A 98 -24.12 -20.00 -12.39
N LEU A 99 -24.30 -19.74 -13.69
CA LEU A 99 -24.81 -18.48 -14.22
C LEU A 99 -26.20 -18.11 -13.70
N ASP A 100 -27.09 -19.08 -13.56
CA ASP A 100 -28.45 -18.86 -13.05
C ASP A 100 -28.44 -18.48 -11.56
N ILE A 101 -27.49 -19.00 -10.78
CA ILE A 101 -27.29 -18.59 -9.38
C ILE A 101 -26.76 -17.15 -9.32
N LEU A 102 -25.79 -16.78 -10.16
CA LEU A 102 -25.30 -15.40 -10.26
C LEU A 102 -26.43 -14.43 -10.68
N LYS A 103 -27.29 -14.83 -11.63
CA LYS A 103 -28.48 -14.06 -12.05
C LYS A 103 -29.52 -13.93 -10.94
N ASN A 104 -29.67 -14.92 -10.08
CA ASN A 104 -30.57 -14.82 -8.93
C ASN A 104 -29.98 -13.90 -7.86
N LEU A 105 -28.68 -14.05 -7.57
CA LEU A 105 -27.95 -13.24 -6.60
C LEU A 105 -27.83 -11.76 -7.00
N SER A 106 -27.85 -11.42 -8.30
CA SER A 106 -27.77 -10.03 -8.76
C SER A 106 -29.00 -9.20 -8.42
N LYS A 107 -30.10 -9.84 -7.98
CA LYS A 107 -31.30 -9.18 -7.47
C LYS A 107 -31.16 -8.77 -5.99
N HIS A 108 -30.08 -9.16 -5.33
CA HIS A 108 -29.86 -8.86 -3.92
C HIS A 108 -29.48 -7.39 -3.72
N GLU A 109 -30.05 -6.72 -2.72
CA GLU A 109 -29.74 -5.31 -2.43
C GLU A 109 -28.39 -5.09 -1.73
N ASN A 110 -27.73 -6.16 -1.27
CA ASN A 110 -26.53 -6.06 -0.46
C ASN A 110 -25.31 -5.81 -1.35
N ILE A 111 -24.67 -4.67 -1.16
CA ILE A 111 -23.55 -4.23 -2.00
C ILE A 111 -22.36 -5.20 -1.97
N TYR A 112 -22.11 -5.90 -0.86
CA TYR A 112 -21.02 -6.88 -0.79
C TYR A 112 -21.28 -8.09 -1.67
N VAL A 113 -22.53 -8.52 -1.77
CA VAL A 113 -22.95 -9.60 -2.68
C VAL A 113 -22.76 -9.15 -4.13
N LEU A 114 -23.21 -7.93 -4.46
CA LEU A 114 -23.06 -7.37 -5.82
C LEU A 114 -21.58 -7.24 -6.23
N ARG A 115 -20.71 -6.77 -5.32
CA ARG A 115 -19.25 -6.69 -5.56
C ARG A 115 -18.63 -8.07 -5.76
N ALA A 116 -19.09 -9.07 -5.01
CA ALA A 116 -18.66 -10.46 -5.17
C ALA A 116 -19.05 -11.01 -6.55
N ILE A 117 -20.28 -10.78 -6.99
CA ILE A 117 -20.74 -11.14 -8.34
C ILE A 117 -19.89 -10.42 -9.39
N ALA A 118 -19.73 -9.09 -9.27
CA ALA A 118 -18.95 -8.31 -10.22
C ALA A 118 -17.48 -8.77 -10.34
N SER A 119 -16.92 -9.38 -9.28
CA SER A 119 -15.56 -9.89 -9.29
C SER A 119 -15.44 -11.33 -9.84
N ASN A 120 -16.56 -12.02 -10.05
CA ASN A 120 -16.56 -13.40 -10.53
C ASN A 120 -16.31 -13.45 -12.05
N PRO A 121 -15.28 -14.17 -12.53
CA PRO A 121 -14.92 -14.21 -13.94
C PRO A 121 -15.96 -14.87 -14.85
N ASN A 122 -16.98 -15.53 -14.29
CA ASN A 122 -18.10 -16.09 -15.05
C ASN A 122 -19.36 -15.21 -15.03
N THR A 123 -19.29 -14.01 -14.44
CA THR A 123 -20.43 -13.11 -14.43
C THR A 123 -20.80 -12.68 -15.85
N PRO A 124 -22.09 -12.81 -16.24
CA PRO A 124 -22.59 -12.35 -17.53
C PRO A 124 -22.35 -10.86 -17.74
N SER A 125 -22.00 -10.49 -18.97
CA SER A 125 -21.79 -9.09 -19.39
C SER A 125 -22.99 -8.19 -19.13
N GLU A 126 -24.22 -8.69 -19.29
CA GLU A 126 -25.46 -7.96 -19.00
C GLU A 126 -25.53 -7.48 -17.53
N ILE A 127 -25.11 -8.33 -16.59
CA ILE A 127 -25.07 -7.98 -15.17
C ILE A 127 -23.99 -6.93 -14.91
N LEU A 128 -22.81 -7.11 -15.52
CA LEU A 128 -21.69 -6.16 -15.40
C LEU A 128 -22.04 -4.78 -15.97
N GLU A 129 -22.77 -4.73 -17.09
CA GLU A 129 -23.26 -3.47 -17.67
C GLU A 129 -24.20 -2.73 -16.73
N ASN A 130 -25.10 -3.44 -16.06
CA ASN A 130 -25.99 -2.84 -15.06
C ASN A 130 -25.19 -2.32 -13.85
N PHE A 131 -24.25 -3.10 -13.33
CA PHE A 131 -23.43 -2.72 -12.19
C PHE A 131 -22.47 -1.56 -12.46
N ALA A 132 -22.03 -1.37 -13.71
CA ALA A 132 -21.18 -0.24 -14.10
C ALA A 132 -21.85 1.13 -13.88
N ARG A 133 -23.19 1.17 -13.79
CA ARG A 133 -23.98 2.39 -13.62
C ARG A 133 -24.26 2.75 -12.16
N TYR A 134 -23.87 1.88 -11.22
CA TYR A 134 -24.10 2.11 -9.80
C TYR A 134 -23.16 3.18 -9.26
N ASN A 135 -23.62 3.94 -8.26
CA ASN A 135 -22.81 4.96 -7.61
C ASN A 135 -21.66 4.39 -6.76
N ASP A 136 -21.71 3.11 -6.41
CA ASP A 136 -20.69 2.44 -5.60
C ASP A 136 -19.36 2.26 -6.37
N ASN A 137 -18.31 2.94 -5.89
CA ASN A 137 -17.01 2.97 -6.59
C ASN A 137 -16.33 1.60 -6.57
N GLU A 138 -16.43 0.85 -5.48
CA GLU A 138 -15.81 -0.47 -5.35
C GLU A 138 -16.51 -1.50 -6.25
N LEU A 139 -17.83 -1.40 -6.45
CA LEU A 139 -18.55 -2.20 -7.44
C LEU A 139 -18.08 -1.89 -8.86
N ARG A 140 -17.94 -0.61 -9.22
CA ARG A 140 -17.40 -0.21 -10.53
C ARG A 140 -15.95 -0.66 -10.72
N GLN A 141 -15.13 -0.67 -9.66
CA GLN A 141 -13.78 -1.25 -9.68
C GLN A 141 -13.82 -2.76 -9.97
N SER A 142 -14.70 -3.51 -9.32
CA SER A 142 -14.88 -4.94 -9.58
C SER A 142 -15.31 -5.21 -11.03
N VAL A 143 -16.25 -4.42 -11.56
CA VAL A 143 -16.63 -4.49 -12.98
C VAL A 143 -15.44 -4.19 -13.87
N ALA A 144 -14.68 -3.12 -13.60
CA ALA A 144 -13.52 -2.75 -14.40
C ALA A 144 -12.45 -3.86 -14.49
N ARG A 145 -12.23 -4.64 -13.41
CA ARG A 145 -11.27 -5.76 -13.39
C ARG A 145 -11.79 -7.04 -14.05
N ASN A 146 -13.11 -7.18 -14.23
CA ASN A 146 -13.70 -8.43 -14.66
C ASN A 146 -13.40 -8.72 -16.15
N PRO A 147 -12.85 -9.90 -16.50
CA PRO A 147 -12.49 -10.22 -17.87
C PRO A 147 -13.68 -10.25 -18.85
N ASN A 148 -14.91 -10.47 -18.37
CA ASN A 148 -16.11 -10.49 -19.20
C ASN A 148 -16.75 -9.10 -19.38
N THR A 149 -16.15 -8.03 -18.83
CA THR A 149 -16.66 -6.68 -19.00
C THR A 149 -16.53 -6.24 -20.45
N PRO A 150 -17.64 -5.89 -21.13
CA PRO A 150 -17.58 -5.47 -22.53
C PRO A 150 -16.72 -4.23 -22.74
N GLU A 151 -16.05 -4.15 -23.89
CA GLU A 151 -15.19 -3.02 -24.27
C GLU A 151 -15.91 -1.67 -24.14
N ARG A 152 -17.17 -1.58 -24.59
CA ARG A 152 -18.00 -0.37 -24.48
C ARG A 152 -18.11 0.12 -23.04
N ILE A 153 -18.23 -0.80 -22.08
CA ILE A 153 -18.32 -0.49 -20.65
C ILE A 153 -16.96 -0.08 -20.11
N LEU A 154 -15.88 -0.75 -20.52
CA LEU A 154 -14.51 -0.35 -20.17
C LEU A 154 -14.15 1.05 -20.67
N ILE A 155 -14.62 1.46 -21.86
CA ILE A 155 -14.45 2.83 -22.37
C ILE A 155 -15.15 3.84 -21.45
N GLY A 156 -16.37 3.55 -21.00
CA GLY A 156 -17.07 4.40 -20.03
C GLY A 156 -16.31 4.51 -18.71
N LEU A 157 -15.88 3.37 -18.16
CA LEU A 157 -15.11 3.29 -16.90
C LEU A 157 -13.71 3.90 -17.01
N ALA A 158 -13.13 3.95 -18.21
CA ALA A 158 -11.87 4.65 -18.48
C ALA A 158 -11.99 6.17 -18.28
N THR A 159 -13.22 6.71 -18.37
CA THR A 159 -13.53 8.13 -18.10
C THR A 159 -14.21 8.35 -16.75
N ASP A 160 -14.24 7.33 -15.89
CA ASP A 160 -14.87 7.43 -14.57
C ASP A 160 -14.24 8.55 -13.74
N HIS A 161 -15.05 9.27 -12.95
CA HIS A 161 -14.58 10.35 -12.09
C HIS A 161 -13.67 9.87 -10.95
N ILE A 162 -13.70 8.57 -10.63
CA ILE A 162 -12.87 7.95 -9.61
C ILE A 162 -11.61 7.34 -10.22
N ASP A 163 -10.47 7.79 -9.73
CA ASP A 163 -9.14 7.40 -10.20
C ASP A 163 -8.87 5.90 -10.00
N ASP A 164 -9.34 5.32 -8.89
CA ASP A 164 -9.20 3.88 -8.64
C ASP A 164 -10.00 3.01 -9.61
N VAL A 165 -11.16 3.48 -10.08
CA VAL A 165 -11.94 2.78 -11.12
C VAL A 165 -11.15 2.77 -12.43
N ARG A 166 -10.59 3.92 -12.83
CA ARG A 166 -9.75 4.01 -14.04
C ARG A 166 -8.48 3.14 -13.94
N ARG A 167 -7.85 3.06 -12.75
CA ARG A 167 -6.72 2.13 -12.50
C ARG A 167 -7.12 0.66 -12.65
N CYS A 168 -8.34 0.32 -12.24
CA CYS A 168 -8.85 -1.05 -12.35
C CYS A 168 -9.09 -1.46 -13.80
N VAL A 169 -9.45 -0.53 -14.69
CA VAL A 169 -9.59 -0.79 -16.13
C VAL A 169 -8.27 -1.32 -16.70
N LEU A 170 -7.13 -0.72 -16.34
CA LEU A 170 -5.79 -1.19 -16.74
C LEU A 170 -5.44 -2.59 -16.25
N SER A 171 -6.09 -3.06 -15.18
CA SER A 171 -5.84 -4.39 -14.63
C SER A 171 -6.72 -5.46 -15.27
N ASN A 172 -7.58 -5.10 -16.22
CA ASN A 172 -8.42 -6.03 -16.95
C ASN A 172 -7.58 -6.87 -17.92
N SER A 173 -7.69 -8.19 -17.86
CA SER A 173 -6.92 -9.08 -18.74
C SER A 173 -7.33 -9.00 -20.22
N ASN A 174 -8.53 -8.51 -20.52
CA ASN A 174 -9.09 -8.37 -21.85
C ASN A 174 -9.15 -6.90 -22.31
N ILE A 175 -8.27 -6.05 -21.78
CA ILE A 175 -8.22 -4.64 -22.16
C ILE A 175 -7.84 -4.46 -23.64
N SER A 176 -8.61 -3.67 -24.36
CA SER A 176 -8.35 -3.35 -25.77
C SER A 176 -7.47 -2.12 -25.93
N VAL A 177 -6.84 -2.00 -27.10
CA VAL A 177 -6.07 -0.82 -27.53
C VAL A 177 -6.92 0.45 -27.49
N ASN A 178 -8.21 0.37 -27.83
CA ASN A 178 -9.10 1.53 -27.85
C ASN A 178 -9.38 2.04 -26.44
N VAL A 179 -9.53 1.14 -25.47
CA VAL A 179 -9.66 1.49 -24.06
C VAL A 179 -8.40 2.18 -23.56
N LEU A 180 -7.21 1.65 -23.91
CA LEU A 180 -5.92 2.27 -23.57
C LEU A 180 -5.78 3.67 -24.17
N LYS A 181 -6.16 3.88 -25.44
CA LYS A 181 -6.19 5.20 -26.08
C LYS A 181 -7.15 6.16 -25.38
N THR A 182 -8.30 5.67 -24.92
CA THR A 182 -9.27 6.48 -24.16
C THR A 182 -8.66 6.94 -22.83
N LEU A 183 -7.97 6.05 -22.11
CA LEU A 183 -7.26 6.40 -20.87
C LEU A 183 -6.14 7.44 -21.08
N LEU A 184 -5.52 7.47 -22.26
CA LEU A 184 -4.46 8.42 -22.60
C LEU A 184 -4.96 9.84 -22.94
N ASN A 185 -6.13 9.95 -23.56
CA ASN A 185 -6.65 11.24 -24.04
C ASN A 185 -7.29 12.08 -22.92
N ASP A 186 -7.39 11.56 -21.70
CA ASP A 186 -8.06 12.21 -20.58
C ASP A 186 -7.07 13.09 -19.77
N GLU A 187 -6.61 14.21 -20.34
CA GLU A 187 -5.44 14.98 -19.86
C GLU A 187 -5.64 15.82 -18.57
N THR A 188 -6.80 15.82 -17.92
CA THR A 188 -7.17 16.90 -16.97
C THR A 188 -6.89 16.69 -15.46
N ARG A 189 -6.15 15.66 -14.99
CA ARG A 189 -5.90 15.43 -13.54
C ARG A 189 -4.51 14.91 -13.19
N PHE A 190 -3.90 15.40 -12.10
CA PHE A 190 -2.51 15.09 -11.67
C PHE A 190 -2.22 13.57 -11.52
N GLU A 191 -3.12 12.81 -10.89
CA GLU A 191 -3.01 11.34 -10.73
C GLU A 191 -3.18 10.55 -12.04
N ARG A 192 -3.67 11.18 -13.11
CA ARG A 192 -3.75 10.56 -14.44
C ARG A 192 -2.40 10.45 -15.13
N THR A 193 -1.36 11.17 -14.66
CA THR A 193 0.00 10.93 -15.16
C THR A 193 0.39 9.46 -14.96
N THR A 194 0.21 8.90 -13.76
CA THR A 194 0.51 7.48 -13.48
C THR A 194 -0.34 6.52 -14.31
N ILE A 195 -1.63 6.80 -14.50
CA ILE A 195 -2.55 5.96 -15.29
C ILE A 195 -2.17 6.01 -16.78
N ALA A 196 -1.92 7.21 -17.32
CA ALA A 196 -1.51 7.43 -18.69
C ALA A 196 -0.15 6.79 -18.97
N ILE A 197 0.80 6.86 -18.03
CA ILE A 197 2.09 6.17 -18.12
C ILE A 197 1.88 4.67 -18.27
N LYS A 198 1.11 4.05 -17.37
CA LYS A 198 0.83 2.61 -17.44
C LYS A 198 0.08 2.22 -18.72
N ALA A 199 -0.86 3.05 -19.17
CA ALA A 199 -1.55 2.83 -20.43
C ALA A 199 -0.60 2.91 -21.63
N ALA A 200 0.33 3.87 -21.62
CA ALA A 200 1.36 4.03 -22.65
C ALA A 200 2.37 2.88 -22.63
N GLU A 201 2.80 2.43 -21.45
CA GLU A 201 3.66 1.25 -21.27
C GLU A 201 3.01 0.01 -21.88
N GLU A 202 1.71 -0.19 -21.65
CA GLU A 202 0.99 -1.35 -22.19
C GLU A 202 0.85 -1.28 -23.71
N LEU A 203 0.55 -0.11 -24.27
CA LEU A 203 0.55 0.11 -25.72
C LEU A 203 1.94 -0.07 -26.35
N TYR A 204 3.01 0.29 -25.63
CA TYR A 204 4.39 0.06 -26.07
C TYR A 204 4.73 -1.44 -26.09
N LYS A 205 4.36 -2.19 -25.04
CA LYS A 205 4.53 -3.66 -25.01
C LYS A 205 3.78 -4.35 -26.15
N GLN A 206 2.62 -3.82 -26.53
CA GLN A 206 1.84 -4.31 -27.67
C GLN A 206 2.39 -3.83 -29.03
N GLY A 207 3.46 -3.03 -29.04
CA GLY A 207 4.14 -2.57 -30.26
C GLY A 207 3.43 -1.44 -31.02
N ILE A 208 2.46 -0.76 -30.38
CA ILE A 208 1.53 0.15 -31.06
C ILE A 208 2.02 1.60 -31.04
N ILE A 209 2.67 2.04 -29.96
CA ILE A 209 3.23 3.39 -29.84
C ILE A 209 4.74 3.33 -29.64
N THR A 210 5.48 4.13 -30.40
CA THR A 210 6.95 4.25 -30.27
C THR A 210 7.39 5.69 -29.99
N THR A 211 6.66 6.70 -30.50
CA THR A 211 7.07 8.11 -30.41
C THR A 211 6.64 8.77 -29.09
N ARG A 212 5.33 8.73 -28.73
CA ARG A 212 4.79 9.42 -27.55
C ARG A 212 5.35 8.87 -26.22
N TYR A 213 5.70 7.58 -26.18
CA TYR A 213 6.37 6.97 -25.01
C TYR A 213 7.83 7.43 -24.88
N LYS A 214 8.56 7.59 -25.99
CA LYS A 214 9.93 8.13 -25.98
C LYS A 214 9.96 9.59 -25.53
N GLU A 215 9.05 10.42 -26.03
CA GLU A 215 8.89 11.82 -25.61
C GLU A 215 8.57 11.93 -24.12
N TYR A 216 7.72 11.03 -23.61
CA TYR A 216 7.42 10.95 -22.19
C TYR A 216 8.64 10.56 -21.34
N GLN A 217 9.39 9.52 -21.73
CA GLN A 217 10.60 9.10 -21.02
C GLN A 217 11.64 10.23 -21.00
N GLN A 218 11.83 10.92 -22.13
CA GLN A 218 12.70 12.09 -22.22
C GLN A 218 12.25 13.20 -21.27
N SER A 219 10.95 13.53 -21.23
CA SER A 219 10.41 14.55 -20.32
C SER A 219 10.60 14.17 -18.85
N LYS A 220 10.49 12.89 -18.50
CA LYS A 220 10.73 12.39 -17.14
C LYS A 220 12.20 12.53 -16.76
N GLU A 221 13.11 12.10 -17.63
CA GLU A 221 14.57 12.22 -17.43
C GLU A 221 15.00 13.69 -17.33
N GLU A 222 14.41 14.59 -18.11
CA GLU A 222 14.66 16.03 -18.03
C GLU A 222 14.21 16.62 -16.69
N LYS A 223 13.03 16.23 -16.18
CA LYS A 223 12.55 16.67 -14.86
C LYS A 223 13.43 16.17 -13.72
N GLU A 224 13.87 14.91 -13.78
CA GLU A 224 14.82 14.36 -12.79
C GLU A 224 16.16 15.09 -12.86
N ARG A 225 16.70 15.31 -14.06
CA ARG A 225 17.93 16.10 -14.26
C ARG A 225 17.80 17.52 -13.71
N TYR A 226 16.71 18.22 -14.02
CA TYR A 226 16.46 19.55 -13.49
C TYR A 226 16.39 19.56 -11.95
N THR A 227 15.73 18.57 -11.35
CA THR A 227 15.62 18.46 -9.89
C THR A 227 16.98 18.22 -9.23
N ILE A 228 17.82 17.38 -9.82
CA ILE A 228 19.20 17.13 -9.35
C ILE A 228 20.03 18.41 -9.48
N GLU A 229 19.93 19.10 -10.61
CA GLU A 229 20.66 20.35 -10.87
C GLU A 229 20.28 21.45 -9.88
N GLN A 230 18.99 21.63 -9.61
CA GLN A 230 18.51 22.60 -8.62
C GLN A 230 19.00 22.27 -7.19
N LYS A 231 19.12 20.99 -6.83
CA LYS A 231 19.74 20.60 -5.56
C LYS A 231 21.23 20.94 -5.53
N ARG A 232 21.95 20.65 -6.62
CA ARG A 232 23.37 20.99 -6.75
C ARG A 232 23.61 22.50 -6.62
N LEU A 233 22.84 23.32 -7.33
CA LEU A 233 22.95 24.78 -7.27
C LEU A 233 22.70 25.32 -5.87
N LYS A 234 21.68 24.80 -5.15
CA LYS A 234 21.43 25.18 -3.76
C LYS A 234 22.59 24.79 -2.82
N GLU A 235 23.16 23.61 -3.01
CA GLU A 235 24.34 23.18 -2.24
C GLU A 235 25.57 24.05 -2.53
N GLU A 236 25.78 24.45 -3.79
CA GLU A 236 26.85 25.36 -4.19
C GLU A 236 26.68 26.76 -3.56
N GLU A 237 25.48 27.33 -3.62
CA GLU A 237 25.14 28.61 -2.99
C GLU A 237 25.38 28.56 -1.47
N GLU A 238 24.92 27.50 -0.79
CA GLU A 238 25.12 27.33 0.66
C GLU A 238 26.61 27.18 1.01
N ASN A 239 27.38 26.48 0.18
CA ASN A 239 28.82 26.33 0.35
C ASN A 239 29.57 27.64 0.11
N GLU A 240 29.16 28.45 -0.87
CA GLU A 240 29.74 29.77 -1.12
C GLU A 240 29.45 30.75 0.02
N GLU A 241 28.22 30.75 0.56
CA GLU A 241 27.89 31.51 1.75
C GLU A 241 28.76 31.12 2.95
N LYS A 242 28.96 29.80 3.18
CA LYS A 242 29.84 29.30 4.24
C LYS A 242 31.28 29.78 4.05
N ARG A 243 31.80 29.81 2.83
CA ARG A 243 33.15 30.35 2.51
C ARG A 243 33.23 31.85 2.81
N LYS A 244 32.24 32.64 2.37
CA LYS A 244 32.18 34.10 2.64
C LYS A 244 32.11 34.40 4.15
N ARG A 245 31.33 33.63 4.91
CA ARG A 245 31.27 33.73 6.37
C ARG A 245 32.63 33.42 7.01
N LYS A 246 33.29 32.33 6.58
CA LYS A 246 34.64 31.97 7.06
C LYS A 246 35.67 33.04 6.76
N ASP A 247 35.69 33.58 5.54
CA ASP A 247 36.61 34.67 5.16
C ASP A 247 36.37 35.94 5.98
N LYS A 248 35.09 36.31 6.21
CA LYS A 248 34.74 37.43 7.10
C LYS A 248 35.21 37.19 8.53
N THR A 249 35.01 35.99 9.08
CA THR A 249 35.50 35.66 10.43
C THR A 249 37.02 35.66 10.52
N PHE A 250 37.71 35.18 9.49
CA PHE A 250 39.17 35.19 9.41
C PHE A 250 39.72 36.61 9.35
N LYS A 251 39.15 37.47 8.51
CA LYS A 251 39.50 38.90 8.44
C LYS A 251 39.25 39.62 9.77
N SER A 252 38.12 39.37 10.44
CA SER A 252 37.86 39.92 11.77
C SER A 252 38.87 39.45 12.82
N MET A 253 39.24 38.17 12.82
CA MET A 253 40.29 37.65 13.71
C MET A 253 41.65 38.30 13.44
N LEU A 254 42.00 38.51 12.18
CA LEU A 254 43.25 39.15 11.78
C LEU A 254 43.32 40.61 12.24
N ILE A 255 42.22 41.35 12.10
CA ILE A 255 42.08 42.73 12.61
C ILE A 255 42.23 42.75 14.14
N VAL A 256 41.52 41.86 14.86
CA VAL A 256 41.63 41.77 16.32
C VAL A 256 43.06 41.45 16.75
N GLY A 257 43.74 40.51 16.07
CA GLY A 257 45.13 40.15 16.33
C GLY A 257 46.10 41.31 16.10
N VAL A 258 45.95 42.07 15.01
CA VAL A 258 46.76 43.26 14.72
C VAL A 258 46.55 44.35 15.78
N ILE A 259 45.30 44.61 16.20
CA ILE A 259 45.01 45.58 17.26
C ILE A 259 45.67 45.17 18.58
N TRP A 260 45.60 43.88 18.94
CA TRP A 260 46.26 43.35 20.13
C TRP A 260 47.79 43.47 20.07
N ALA A 261 48.41 43.30 18.90
CA ALA A 261 49.87 43.36 18.74
C ALA A 261 50.45 44.78 18.83
N ILE A 262 49.66 45.81 18.51
CA ILE A 262 50.09 47.22 18.49
C ILE A 262 49.75 47.93 19.81
N MET A 263 48.81 47.40 20.61
CA MET A 263 48.44 48.00 21.88
C MET A 263 49.55 47.88 22.95
N PRO A 264 49.90 48.96 23.68
CA PRO A 264 50.76 48.90 24.85
C PRO A 264 50.21 47.92 25.90
N GLY A 265 51.08 47.10 26.50
CA GLY A 265 50.67 46.06 27.47
C GLY A 265 49.83 46.56 28.65
N SER A 266 49.99 47.82 29.04
CA SER A 266 49.17 48.48 30.08
C SER A 266 47.70 48.65 29.70
N ILE A 267 47.38 48.85 28.42
CA ILE A 267 46.01 49.01 27.89
C ILE A 267 45.34 47.64 27.73
N ILE A 268 46.10 46.64 27.29
CA ILE A 268 45.64 45.25 27.19
C ILE A 268 45.19 44.74 28.56
N LEU A 269 46.01 44.94 29.60
CA LEU A 269 45.68 44.54 30.98
C LEU A 269 44.45 45.28 31.53
N PHE A 270 44.25 46.54 31.17
CA PHE A 270 43.07 47.31 31.56
C PHE A 270 41.78 46.77 30.93
N ILE A 271 41.81 46.41 29.63
CA ILE A 271 40.64 45.86 28.92
C ILE A 271 40.31 44.44 29.40
N ILE A 272 41.30 43.59 29.65
CA ILE A 272 41.09 42.25 30.25
C ILE A 272 40.40 42.39 31.61
N LYS A 273 40.88 43.33 32.45
CA LYS A 273 40.30 43.63 33.75
C LYS A 273 38.84 44.11 33.66
N LEU A 274 38.51 44.88 32.62
CA LEU A 274 37.15 45.41 32.38
C LEU A 274 36.17 44.35 31.88
N ILE A 275 36.61 43.45 30.98
CA ILE A 275 35.72 42.44 30.34
C ILE A 275 35.51 41.22 31.23
N TRP A 276 36.54 40.76 31.95
CA TRP A 276 36.48 39.52 32.73
C TRP A 276 36.34 39.76 34.24
N GLY A 277 36.46 41.02 34.71
CA GLY A 277 36.22 41.38 36.11
C GLY A 277 37.16 40.70 37.11
N ILE A 278 38.35 40.30 36.68
CA ILE A 278 39.34 39.62 37.53
C ILE A 278 40.37 40.63 38.03
N ASP A 279 40.51 40.71 39.35
CA ASP A 279 41.44 41.63 40.00
C ASP A 279 42.90 41.30 39.68
N ALA A 280 43.70 42.34 39.46
CA ALA A 280 45.11 42.27 39.06
C ALA A 280 45.98 41.41 40.00
N VAL A 281 45.53 41.22 41.24
CA VAL A 281 46.17 40.36 42.25
C VAL A 281 46.10 38.88 41.84
N ILE A 282 44.96 38.42 41.29
CA ILE A 282 44.79 37.02 40.86
C ILE A 282 45.69 36.73 39.64
N MET A 283 45.80 37.68 38.70
CA MET A 283 46.70 37.54 37.55
C MET A 283 48.17 37.56 37.96
N ALA A 284 48.55 38.36 38.96
CA ALA A 284 49.90 38.35 39.51
C ALA A 284 50.21 37.02 40.22
N ILE A 285 49.25 36.44 40.93
CA ILE A 285 49.40 35.12 41.58
C ILE A 285 49.53 34.01 40.52
N VAL A 286 48.73 34.03 39.46
CA VAL A 286 48.80 33.03 38.37
C VAL A 286 50.10 33.17 37.58
N ALA A 287 50.52 34.40 37.25
CA ALA A 287 51.80 34.64 36.58
C ALA A 287 52.98 34.22 37.46
N TRP A 288 52.95 34.50 38.76
CA TRP A 288 53.96 34.03 39.71
C TRP A 288 53.99 32.50 39.79
N PHE A 289 52.84 31.82 39.84
CA PHE A 289 52.76 30.35 39.80
C PHE A 289 53.35 29.75 38.50
N ILE A 290 53.07 30.35 37.34
CA ILE A 290 53.62 29.90 36.05
C ILE A 290 55.14 30.08 36.01
N ILE A 291 55.66 31.20 36.51
CA ILE A 291 57.11 31.46 36.58
C ILE A 291 57.79 30.46 37.53
N VAL A 292 57.19 30.20 38.71
CA VAL A 292 57.71 29.21 39.67
C VAL A 292 57.73 27.80 39.07
N MET A 293 56.68 27.41 38.33
CA MET A 293 56.62 26.11 37.66
C MET A 293 57.68 25.96 36.55
N ILE A 294 57.91 27.01 35.77
CA ILE A 294 58.95 27.01 34.72
C ILE A 294 60.34 26.94 35.36
N TRP A 295 60.59 27.70 36.43
CA TRP A 295 61.88 27.66 37.15
C TRP A 295 62.13 26.29 37.80
N ALA A 296 61.13 25.70 38.46
CA ALA A 296 61.22 24.36 39.03
C ALA A 296 61.48 23.28 37.96
N SER A 297 60.86 23.40 36.78
CA SER A 297 61.07 22.46 35.67
C SER A 297 62.46 22.59 35.03
N LEU A 298 63.08 23.77 35.06
CA LEU A 298 64.44 23.99 34.56
C LEU A 298 65.50 23.52 35.56
N VAL A 299 65.32 23.78 36.86
CA VAL A 299 66.21 23.29 37.92
C VAL A 299 66.20 21.76 37.98
N ALA A 300 65.04 21.12 37.76
CA ALA A 300 64.93 19.66 37.70
C ALA A 300 65.64 19.02 36.48
N GLN A 301 66.01 19.81 35.45
CA GLN A 301 66.77 19.33 34.29
C GLN A 301 68.30 19.49 34.45
N GLU A 302 68.77 20.26 35.44
CA GLU A 302 70.22 20.47 35.68
C GLU A 302 70.81 19.51 36.73
N GLU A 303 70.01 18.88 37.59
CA GLU A 303 70.46 17.89 38.59
C GLU A 303 70.31 16.41 38.15
N SER A 304 69.87 16.14 36.92
CA SER A 304 69.77 14.79 36.31
C SER A 304 70.78 14.57 35.20
#